data_AF-B0B0G3-F1
#
_entry.id   AF-B0B0G3-F1
#
_cell.length_a   1.000
_cell.length_b   1.000
_cell.length_c   1.000
_cell.angle_alpha   90.00
_cell.angle_beta   90.00
_cell.angle_gamma   90.00
#
_symmetry.space_group_name_H-M   'P 1'
#
loop_
_entity.id
_entity.type
_entity.pdbx_description
1 polymer ?
#
loop_
_entity_poly.entity_id
_entity_poly.type
_entity_poly.pdbx_seq_one_letter_code
_entity_poly.pdbx_strand_id
1 'polypeptide(L)'
;ISRKDNCLEAIDKRPAEITDDNKWNEMDGNAMANIHLALVDNVLSSIEEKKIAKEIWDHLIKLYEAKSLHNKIFLKRKLYTLRMSGSTLMTEHMNTLNTLFSQLTLLGYKIEPNKHAELLLQ
;
A
#
# COMPACT_ATOMS: atom_id res chain seq x y z
N ILE A 1 -14.80 -8.40 -28.15
CA ILE A 1 -14.15 -7.08 -28.27
C ILE A 1 -13.12 -6.99 -27.16
N SER A 2 -11.85 -7.12 -27.51
CA SER A 2 -10.74 -7.13 -26.56
C SER A 2 -10.50 -5.70 -26.08
N ARG A 3 -10.96 -5.36 -24.87
CA ARG A 3 -10.71 -4.08 -24.17
C ARG A 3 -9.25 -3.97 -23.68
N LYS A 4 -8.30 -4.36 -24.53
CA LYS A 4 -6.90 -4.47 -24.14
C LYS A 4 -6.16 -3.17 -24.47
N ASP A 5 -5.57 -2.62 -23.42
CA ASP A 5 -4.25 -1.95 -23.39
C ASP A 5 -4.20 -0.43 -23.17
N ASN A 6 -5.31 0.31 -23.16
CA ASN A 6 -5.24 1.79 -22.99
C ASN A 6 -5.61 2.31 -21.58
N CYS A 7 -6.05 1.45 -20.66
CA CYS A 7 -6.44 1.90 -19.31
C CYS A 7 -5.25 2.40 -18.48
N LEU A 8 -4.03 1.92 -18.76
CA LEU A 8 -2.81 2.37 -18.08
C LEU A 8 -2.41 3.80 -18.49
N GLU A 9 -2.75 4.23 -19.69
CA GLU A 9 -2.45 5.59 -20.16
C GLU A 9 -3.37 6.62 -19.49
N ALA A 10 -4.62 6.23 -19.22
CA ALA A 10 -5.62 7.10 -18.60
C ALA A 10 -5.33 7.45 -17.13
N ILE A 11 -4.60 6.59 -16.41
CA ILE A 11 -4.27 6.83 -14.99
C ILE A 11 -3.08 7.78 -14.78
N ASP A 12 -2.31 8.10 -15.83
CA ASP A 12 -1.18 9.04 -15.73
C ASP A 12 -1.47 10.38 -16.41
N LYS A 13 -1.38 10.46 -17.74
CA LYS A 13 -1.62 11.70 -18.48
C LYS A 13 -2.11 11.37 -19.88
N ARG A 14 -3.04 12.19 -20.37
CA ARG A 14 -3.48 12.15 -21.78
C ARG A 14 -2.29 12.17 -22.74
N PRO A 15 -2.09 11.11 -23.54
CA PRO A 15 -1.10 11.10 -24.61
C PRO A 15 -1.39 12.21 -25.64
N ALA A 16 -0.34 12.82 -26.19
CA ALA A 16 -0.48 13.93 -27.15
C ALA A 16 -1.14 13.49 -28.46
N GLU A 17 -1.06 12.20 -28.76
CA GLU A 17 -1.63 11.52 -29.93
C GLU A 17 -3.16 11.42 -29.86
N ILE A 18 -3.74 11.51 -28.66
CA ILE A 18 -5.19 11.46 -28.46
C ILE A 18 -5.71 12.88 -28.40
N THR A 19 -6.07 13.44 -29.54
CA THR A 19 -6.67 14.79 -29.64
C THR A 19 -8.21 14.77 -29.60
N ASP A 20 -8.82 13.60 -29.78
CA ASP A 20 -10.27 13.40 -29.69
C ASP A 20 -10.72 13.26 -28.23
N ASP A 21 -11.57 14.20 -27.79
CA ASP A 21 -12.12 14.25 -26.43
C ASP A 21 -13.08 13.10 -26.12
N ASN A 22 -13.87 12.63 -27.11
CA ASN A 22 -14.78 11.51 -26.90
C ASN A 22 -14.00 10.22 -26.64
N LYS A 23 -12.96 9.99 -27.45
CA LYS A 23 -12.05 8.85 -27.28
C LYS A 23 -11.32 8.90 -25.94
N TRP A 24 -10.89 10.08 -25.52
CA TRP A 24 -10.26 10.27 -24.20
C TRP A 24 -11.23 9.97 -23.06
N ASN A 25 -12.44 10.52 -23.09
CA ASN A 25 -13.45 10.31 -22.07
C ASN A 25 -13.87 8.83 -21.97
N GLU A 26 -13.94 8.11 -23.09
CA GLU A 26 -14.19 6.67 -23.08
C GLU A 26 -13.05 5.90 -22.39
N MET A 27 -11.80 6.24 -22.69
CA MET A 27 -10.63 5.61 -22.07
C MET A 27 -10.57 5.86 -20.56
N ASP A 28 -10.78 7.11 -20.15
CA ASP A 28 -10.82 7.51 -18.75
C ASP A 28 -11.96 6.81 -18.00
N GLY A 29 -13.18 6.81 -18.56
CA GLY A 29 -14.32 6.10 -17.98
C GLY A 29 -14.11 4.59 -17.86
N ASN A 30 -13.47 3.96 -18.85
CA ASN A 30 -13.11 2.54 -18.78
C ASN A 30 -12.07 2.26 -17.68
N ALA A 31 -11.07 3.13 -17.52
CA ALA A 31 -10.08 3.01 -16.46
C ALA A 31 -10.72 3.19 -15.07
N MET A 32 -11.61 4.18 -14.91
CA MET A 32 -12.39 4.36 -13.70
C MET A 32 -13.20 3.11 -13.36
N ALA A 33 -13.97 2.57 -14.32
CA ALA A 33 -14.77 1.37 -14.10
C ALA A 33 -13.92 0.17 -13.66
N ASN A 34 -12.76 -0.04 -14.29
CA ASN A 34 -11.83 -1.10 -13.90
C ASN A 34 -11.28 -0.90 -12.48
N ILE A 35 -10.97 0.34 -12.09
CA ILE A 35 -10.55 0.64 -10.71
C ILE A 35 -11.68 0.32 -9.73
N HIS A 36 -12.91 0.78 -10.00
CA HIS A 36 -14.05 0.51 -9.12
C HIS A 36 -14.31 -1.00 -8.95
N LEU A 37 -14.20 -1.79 -10.02
CA LEU A 37 -14.35 -3.25 -9.99
C LEU A 37 -13.23 -3.95 -9.20
N ALA A 38 -12.06 -3.34 -9.08
CA ALA A 38 -10.92 -3.90 -8.35
C ALA A 38 -10.92 -3.55 -6.86
N LEU A 39 -11.78 -2.64 -6.41
CA LEU A 39 -11.82 -2.14 -5.04
C LEU A 39 -12.95 -2.77 -4.24
N VAL A 40 -12.74 -2.86 -2.93
CA VAL A 40 -13.72 -3.26 -1.94
C VAL A 40 -14.55 -2.07 -1.47
N ASP A 41 -15.78 -2.31 -1.03
CA ASP A 41 -16.78 -1.27 -0.69
C ASP A 41 -16.26 -0.17 0.26
N ASN A 42 -15.44 -0.54 1.23
CA ASN A 42 -14.90 0.41 2.21
C ASN A 42 -13.86 1.39 1.63
N VAL A 43 -13.31 1.13 0.45
CA VAL A 43 -12.42 2.05 -0.29
C VAL A 43 -13.22 2.85 -1.31
N LEU A 44 -14.32 2.31 -1.85
CA LEU A 44 -15.17 3.01 -2.82
C LEU A 44 -15.72 4.33 -2.26
N SER A 45 -16.13 4.34 -0.98
CA SER A 45 -16.63 5.58 -0.35
C SER A 45 -15.58 6.69 -0.27
N SER A 46 -14.28 6.39 -0.32
CA SER A 46 -13.23 7.43 -0.27
C SER A 46 -12.92 8.05 -1.64
N ILE A 47 -13.51 7.51 -2.71
CA ILE A 47 -13.26 7.95 -4.10
C ILE A 47 -14.51 8.46 -4.81
N GLU A 48 -15.67 8.50 -4.14
CA GLU A 48 -16.98 8.85 -4.73
C GLU A 48 -17.01 10.23 -5.42
N GLU A 49 -16.29 11.22 -4.88
CA GLU A 49 -16.28 12.60 -5.44
C GLU A 49 -15.34 12.77 -6.65
N LYS A 50 -14.61 11.72 -7.04
CA LYS A 50 -13.53 11.79 -8.04
C LYS A 50 -14.04 11.55 -9.44
N LYS A 51 -13.60 12.39 -10.36
CA LYS A 51 -14.24 12.50 -11.68
C LYS A 51 -13.46 11.86 -12.80
N ILE A 52 -12.16 11.61 -12.59
CA ILE A 52 -11.28 11.00 -13.59
C ILE A 52 -10.42 9.90 -12.98
N ALA A 53 -9.97 8.95 -13.80
CA ALA A 53 -9.22 7.77 -13.36
C ALA A 53 -7.93 8.16 -12.60
N LYS A 54 -7.25 9.21 -13.07
CA LYS A 54 -6.05 9.76 -12.42
C LYS A 54 -6.32 10.21 -10.98
N GLU A 55 -7.40 10.94 -10.74
CA GLU A 55 -7.73 11.45 -9.39
C GLU A 55 -7.98 10.31 -8.40
N ILE A 56 -8.61 9.23 -8.88
CA ILE A 56 -8.83 8.00 -8.12
C ILE A 56 -7.48 7.36 -7.81
N TRP A 57 -6.66 7.14 -8.84
CA TRP A 57 -5.35 6.52 -8.70
C TRP A 57 -4.42 7.27 -7.73
N ASP A 58 -4.29 8.59 -7.88
CA ASP A 58 -3.47 9.44 -7.01
C ASP A 58 -3.93 9.41 -5.55
N HIS A 59 -5.24 9.29 -5.31
CA HIS A 59 -5.77 9.16 -3.96
C HIS A 59 -5.48 7.79 -3.35
N LEU A 60 -5.60 6.72 -4.12
CA LEU A 60 -5.24 5.38 -3.66
C LEU A 60 -3.76 5.33 -3.28
N ILE A 61 -2.87 5.89 -4.11
CA ILE A 61 -1.43 6.01 -3.79
C ILE A 61 -1.27 6.69 -2.42
N LYS A 62 -1.81 7.90 -2.25
CA LYS A 62 -1.69 8.66 -1.00
C LYS A 62 -2.27 7.91 0.21
N LEU A 63 -3.43 7.28 0.04
CA LEU A 63 -4.11 6.54 1.11
C LEU A 63 -3.26 5.36 1.60
N TYR A 64 -2.73 4.56 0.66
CA TYR A 64 -1.96 3.37 0.99
C TYR A 64 -0.52 3.70 1.42
N GLU A 65 0.10 4.76 0.89
CA GLU A 65 1.36 5.30 1.41
C GLU A 65 1.22 5.74 2.87
N ALA A 66 0.17 6.52 3.18
CA ALA A 66 -0.10 6.97 4.54
C ALA A 66 -0.34 5.77 5.47
N LYS A 67 -1.17 4.79 5.08
CA LYS A 67 -1.40 3.57 5.87
C LYS A 67 -0.11 2.77 6.09
N SER A 68 0.71 2.64 5.06
CA SER A 68 2.02 1.97 5.15
C SER A 68 2.95 2.68 6.14
N LEU A 69 3.02 4.01 6.09
CA LEU A 69 3.82 4.81 7.01
C LEU A 69 3.35 4.65 8.47
N HIS A 70 2.05 4.74 8.72
CA HIS A 70 1.47 4.53 10.06
C HIS A 70 1.79 3.12 10.58
N ASN A 71 1.59 2.09 9.74
CA ASN A 71 1.91 0.71 10.10
C ASN A 71 3.40 0.53 10.41
N LYS A 72 4.29 1.13 9.62
CA LYS A 72 5.74 1.08 9.84
C LYS A 72 6.14 1.73 11.16
N ILE A 73 5.56 2.89 11.50
CA ILE A 73 5.80 3.57 12.79
C ILE A 73 5.27 2.71 13.94
N PHE A 74 4.06 2.18 13.83
CA PHE A 74 3.46 1.32 14.83
C PHE A 74 4.30 0.07 15.10
N LEU A 75 4.72 -0.64 14.05
CA LEU A 75 5.55 -1.84 14.16
C LEU A 75 6.92 -1.53 14.74
N LYS A 76 7.55 -0.42 14.34
CA LYS A 76 8.81 0.03 14.95
C LYS A 76 8.64 0.29 16.45
N ARG A 77 7.59 1.01 16.86
CA ARG A 77 7.32 1.25 18.29
C ARG A 77 7.17 -0.08 19.02
N LYS A 78 6.32 -0.97 18.51
CA LYS A 78 6.10 -2.30 19.10
C LYS A 78 7.40 -3.10 19.23
N LEU A 79 8.25 -3.07 18.20
CA LEU A 79 9.55 -3.73 18.19
C LEU A 79 10.48 -3.19 19.29
N TYR A 80 10.66 -1.87 19.36
CA TYR A 80 11.57 -1.26 20.33
C TYR A 80 11.03 -1.24 21.77
N THR A 81 9.73 -1.43 21.97
CA THR A 81 9.12 -1.55 23.30
C THR A 81 8.91 -3.00 23.74
N LEU A 82 9.16 -3.98 22.86
CA LEU A 82 9.01 -5.39 23.23
C LEU A 82 10.06 -5.75 24.29
N ARG A 83 9.60 -6.40 25.35
CA ARG A 83 10.43 -6.89 26.46
C ARG A 83 10.02 -8.32 26.77
N MET A 84 10.99 -9.17 27.05
CA MET A 84 10.70 -10.49 27.55
C MET A 84 10.15 -10.40 28.99
N SER A 85 8.99 -11.01 29.24
CA SER A 85 8.46 -11.15 30.60
C SER A 85 9.03 -12.42 31.25
N GLY A 86 9.14 -12.44 32.58
CA GLY A 86 9.68 -13.60 33.31
C GLY A 86 8.88 -14.90 33.12
N SER A 87 7.65 -14.81 32.61
CA SER A 87 6.80 -15.97 32.30
C SER A 87 6.76 -16.34 30.82
N THR A 88 7.35 -15.53 29.93
CA THR A 88 7.36 -15.79 28.48
C THR A 88 8.51 -16.72 28.12
N LEU A 89 8.26 -17.72 27.27
CA LEU A 89 9.32 -18.59 26.78
C LEU A 89 10.23 -17.85 25.78
N MET A 90 11.53 -18.12 25.81
CA MET A 90 12.51 -17.53 24.89
C MET A 90 12.12 -17.76 23.42
N THR A 91 11.60 -18.95 23.11
CA THR A 91 11.12 -19.32 21.78
C THR A 91 9.92 -18.49 21.33
N GLU A 92 8.99 -18.19 22.24
CA GLU A 92 7.82 -17.36 21.95
C GLU A 92 8.22 -15.90 21.71
N HIS A 93 9.15 -15.39 22.51
CA HIS A 93 9.72 -14.07 22.33
C HIS A 93 10.43 -13.95 20.97
N MET A 94 11.27 -14.92 20.61
CA MET A 94 11.95 -14.99 19.32
C MET A 94 10.97 -15.05 18.15
N ASN A 95 9.90 -15.84 18.25
CA ASN A 95 8.87 -15.90 17.22
C ASN A 95 8.15 -14.56 17.03
N THR A 96 7.88 -13.85 18.11
CA THR A 96 7.28 -12.51 18.07
C THR A 96 8.20 -11.51 17.39
N LEU A 97 9.49 -11.50 17.74
CA LEU A 97 10.49 -10.66 17.09
C LEU A 97 10.62 -10.97 15.59
N ASN A 98 10.75 -12.24 15.21
CA ASN A 98 10.82 -12.67 13.81
C ASN A 98 9.58 -12.27 13.00
N THR A 99 8.40 -12.31 13.63
CA THR A 99 7.16 -11.83 13.02
C THR A 99 7.23 -10.33 12.75
N LEU A 100 7.67 -9.52 13.72
CA LEU A 100 7.83 -8.07 13.55
C LEU A 100 8.87 -7.73 12.50
N PHE A 101 10.00 -8.45 12.48
CA PHE A 101 11.04 -8.28 11.46
C PHE A 101 10.52 -8.61 10.05
N SER A 102 9.76 -9.70 9.91
CA SER A 102 9.14 -10.07 8.63
C SER A 102 8.15 -9.00 8.17
N GLN A 103 7.27 -8.52 9.06
CA GLN A 103 6.30 -7.47 8.75
C GLN A 103 6.97 -6.15 8.34
N LEU A 104 8.04 -5.75 9.04
CA LEU A 104 8.81 -4.56 8.70
C LEU A 104 9.56 -4.70 7.37
N THR A 105 10.08 -5.90 7.07
CA THR A 105 10.75 -6.20 5.80
C THR A 105 9.77 -6.10 4.63
N LEU A 106 8.53 -6.59 4.79
CA LEU A 106 7.46 -6.44 3.80
C LEU A 106 7.12 -4.96 3.52
N LEU A 107 7.32 -4.07 4.49
CA LEU A 107 7.16 -2.61 4.34
C LEU A 107 8.46 -1.91 3.89
N GLY A 108 9.41 -2.66 3.33
CA GLY A 108 10.69 -2.17 2.83
C GLY A 108 11.61 -1.60 3.91
N TYR A 109 11.42 -1.95 5.18
CA TYR A 109 12.34 -1.57 6.25
C TYR A 109 13.47 -2.58 6.37
N LYS A 110 14.72 -2.10 6.23
CA LYS A 110 15.91 -2.91 6.46
C LYS A 110 16.35 -2.74 7.91
N ILE A 111 16.53 -3.86 8.60
CA ILE A 111 17.03 -3.93 9.96
C ILE A 111 18.47 -4.41 9.87
N GLU A 112 19.37 -3.67 10.49
CA GLU A 112 20.78 -4.04 10.46
C GLU A 112 21.02 -5.34 11.27
N PRO A 113 21.99 -6.19 10.87
CA PRO A 113 22.25 -7.45 11.56
C PRO A 113 22.63 -7.29 13.05
N ASN A 114 23.38 -6.24 13.39
CA ASN A 114 23.71 -5.88 14.78
C ASN A 114 22.44 -5.59 15.62
N LYS A 115 21.46 -4.89 15.03
CA LYS A 115 20.17 -4.57 15.67
C LYS A 115 19.34 -5.80 15.98
N HIS A 116 19.47 -6.88 15.19
CA HIS A 116 18.77 -8.13 15.50
C HIS A 116 19.24 -8.74 16.83
N ALA A 117 20.56 -8.79 17.06
CA ALA A 117 21.13 -9.33 18.30
C ALA A 117 20.76 -8.47 19.51
N GLU A 118 20.81 -7.14 19.39
CA GLU A 118 20.40 -6.21 20.45
C GLU A 118 18.94 -6.44 20.87
N LEU A 119 18.03 -6.57 19.90
CA LEU A 119 16.60 -6.69 20.16
C LEU A 119 16.19 -8.06 20.71
N LEU A 120 16.97 -9.11 20.42
CA LEU A 120 16.76 -10.46 20.99
C LEU A 120 17.08 -10.52 22.49
N LEU A 121 17.98 -9.66 22.95
CA LEU A 121 18.44 -9.61 24.35
C LEU A 121 17.64 -8.60 25.20
N GLN A 122 16.60 -7.99 24.62
CA GLN A 122 15.88 -6.85 25.18
C GLN A 122 14.73 -7.23 26.11
#